data_AF-A0A7Y0WTR6-F1
#
_entry.id   AF-A0A7Y0WTR6-F1
#
_cell.length_a   1.000
_cell.length_b   1.000
_cell.length_c   1.000
_cell.angle_alpha   90.00
_cell.angle_beta   90.00
_cell.angle_gamma   90.00
#
_symmetry.space_group_name_H-M   'P 1'
#
loop_
_entity.id
_entity.type
_entity.pdbx_description
1 polymer ?
#
loop_
_entity_poly.entity_id
_entity_poly.type
_entity_poly.pdbx_seq_one_letter_code
_entity_poly.pdbx_strand_id
1 'polypeptide(L)'
;MMEKLAALGRLGLEIIASLGRSGRFLAGVLGGVSKPSVAFPLLVKQLYSIGVLSLAIIVVSGLFIGMVLGLQGYTILSDYGSEAAVGQMIALTLVRELGPVVTALLFAGRAGSALTAEIGLMKTTEQLSSMEMMGVDPLRRVIAPRLWAGFIAVPVLAAVFSVVGIWGGMLVGVEWLGVFEGSFWGNMQASVSFTSDVLNGVIKSVVFGFVCSWIAVYQGYDCVPTSEGISSATTKTVVYSSLAVLGLDFVLTAVMFGDF
;
A
#
# COMPACT_ATOMS: atom_id res chain seq x y z
N MET A 1 11.77 -2.72 40.11
CA MET A 1 12.14 -3.69 39.04
C MET A 1 10.96 -4.60 38.67
N MET A 2 10.29 -5.21 39.66
CA MET A 2 9.08 -6.02 39.44
C MET A 2 7.93 -5.26 38.75
N GLU A 3 7.71 -3.98 39.08
CA GLU A 3 6.67 -3.17 38.41
C GLU A 3 6.96 -2.92 36.92
N LYS A 4 8.24 -2.75 36.55
CA LYS A 4 8.64 -2.60 35.15
C LYS A 4 8.43 -3.91 34.36
N LEU A 5 8.72 -5.06 34.99
CA LEU A 5 8.45 -6.38 34.42
C LEU A 5 6.94 -6.64 34.28
N ALA A 6 6.14 -6.27 35.28
CA ALA A 6 4.68 -6.40 35.23
C ALA A 6 4.05 -5.48 34.16
N ALA A 7 4.54 -4.26 34.02
CA ALA A 7 4.12 -3.34 32.96
C ALA A 7 4.46 -3.89 31.57
N LEU A 8 5.67 -4.43 31.40
CA LEU A 8 6.09 -5.09 30.15
C LEU A 8 5.21 -6.30 29.84
N GLY A 9 4.88 -7.12 30.85
CA GLY A 9 3.99 -8.27 30.72
C GLY A 9 2.57 -7.89 30.31
N ARG A 10 2.00 -6.83 30.90
CA ARG A 10 0.69 -6.30 30.51
C ARG A 10 0.68 -5.81 29.07
N LEU A 11 1.71 -5.05 28.69
CA LEU A 11 1.83 -4.51 27.34
C LEU A 11 1.94 -5.64 26.30
N GLY A 12 2.72 -6.69 26.59
CA GLY A 12 2.80 -7.88 25.74
C GLY A 12 1.46 -8.60 25.58
N LEU A 13 0.72 -8.80 26.68
CA LEU A 13 -0.62 -9.42 26.64
C LEU A 13 -1.63 -8.57 25.86
N GLU A 14 -1.58 -7.25 26.00
CA GLU A 14 -2.45 -6.33 25.25
C GLU A 14 -2.17 -6.36 23.75
N ILE A 15 -0.90 -6.43 23.34
CA ILE A 15 -0.53 -6.57 21.93
C ILE A 15 -1.08 -7.89 21.36
N ILE A 16 -0.87 -9.01 22.06
CA ILE A 16 -1.35 -10.33 21.61
C ILE A 16 -2.88 -10.34 21.55
N ALA A 17 -3.55 -9.78 22.55
CA ALA A 17 -5.00 -9.67 22.57
C ALA A 17 -5.53 -8.80 21.43
N SER A 18 -4.86 -7.69 21.11
CA SER A 18 -5.21 -6.82 19.99
C SER A 18 -5.06 -7.56 18.65
N LEU A 19 -3.96 -8.30 18.47
CA LEU A 19 -3.74 -9.12 17.28
C LEU A 19 -4.83 -10.22 17.14
N GLY A 20 -5.22 -10.83 18.26
CA GLY A 20 -6.29 -11.82 18.28
C GLY A 20 -7.69 -11.23 18.02
N ARG A 21 -7.93 -9.95 18.37
CA ARG A 21 -9.15 -9.22 18.01
C ARG A 21 -9.15 -8.85 16.53
N SER A 22 -8.05 -8.36 15.99
CA SER A 22 -7.92 -8.00 14.57
C SER A 22 -8.08 -9.21 13.65
N GLY A 23 -7.54 -10.38 14.04
CA GLY A 23 -7.70 -11.63 13.29
C GLY A 23 -9.14 -12.14 13.27
N ARG A 24 -9.82 -12.12 14.43
CA ARG A 24 -11.25 -12.47 14.50
C ARG A 24 -12.13 -11.50 13.71
N PHE A 25 -11.82 -10.21 13.76
CA PHE A 25 -12.48 -9.18 12.97
C PHE A 25 -12.33 -9.47 11.47
N LEU A 26 -11.12 -9.73 11.01
CA LEU A 26 -10.86 -10.07 9.60
C LEU A 26 -11.62 -11.33 9.17
N ALA A 27 -11.62 -12.38 10.00
CA ALA A 27 -12.37 -13.60 9.72
C ALA A 27 -13.89 -13.34 9.64
N GLY A 28 -14.43 -12.47 10.50
CA GLY A 28 -15.83 -12.05 10.45
C GLY A 28 -16.18 -11.27 9.18
N VAL A 29 -15.26 -10.41 8.71
CA VAL A 29 -15.42 -9.63 7.47
C VAL A 29 -15.35 -10.52 6.23
N LEU A 30 -14.44 -11.50 6.19
CA LEU A 30 -14.27 -12.41 5.05
C LEU A 30 -15.30 -13.55 5.03
N GLY A 31 -15.73 -14.06 6.18
CA GLY A 31 -16.67 -15.17 6.30
C GLY A 31 -18.14 -14.79 6.06
N GLY A 32 -18.46 -13.50 5.97
CA GLY A 32 -19.81 -13.02 5.69
C GLY A 32 -20.11 -12.94 4.19
N VAL A 33 -21.05 -13.76 3.70
CA VAL A 33 -21.54 -13.64 2.31
C VAL A 33 -22.40 -12.37 2.18
N SER A 34 -21.80 -11.29 1.66
CA SER A 34 -22.54 -10.08 1.27
C SER A 34 -23.29 -10.32 -0.04
N LYS A 35 -24.55 -9.89 -0.12
CA LYS A 35 -25.32 -9.93 -1.38
C LYS A 35 -24.59 -9.06 -2.43
N PRO A 36 -24.15 -9.62 -3.58
CA PRO A 36 -23.34 -8.90 -4.56
C PRO A 36 -24.00 -7.63 -5.10
N SER A 37 -25.33 -7.66 -5.25
CA SER A 37 -26.12 -6.53 -5.75
C SER A 37 -26.08 -5.29 -4.85
N VAL A 38 -25.92 -5.48 -3.53
CA VAL A 38 -25.80 -4.39 -2.57
C VAL A 38 -24.34 -3.96 -2.42
N ALA A 39 -23.41 -4.91 -2.45
CA ALA A 39 -21.99 -4.63 -2.23
C ALA A 39 -21.31 -3.90 -3.41
N PHE A 40 -21.70 -4.19 -4.66
CA PHE A 40 -21.06 -3.64 -5.85
C PHE A 40 -21.12 -2.09 -5.95
N PRO A 41 -22.27 -1.42 -5.81
CA PRO A 41 -22.30 0.05 -5.87
C PRO A 41 -21.52 0.71 -4.74
N LEU A 42 -21.48 0.08 -3.55
CA LEU A 42 -20.64 0.54 -2.45
C LEU A 42 -19.16 0.37 -2.77
N LEU A 43 -18.76 -0.74 -3.38
CA LEU A 43 -17.38 -0.98 -3.80
C LEU A 43 -16.93 0.06 -4.82
N VAL A 44 -17.73 0.37 -5.83
CA VAL A 44 -17.39 1.40 -6.85
C VAL A 44 -17.18 2.77 -6.20
N LYS A 45 -18.06 3.16 -5.27
CA LYS A 45 -17.91 4.42 -4.51
C LYS A 45 -16.60 4.44 -3.71
N GLN A 46 -16.25 3.32 -3.08
CA GLN A 46 -15.00 3.21 -2.32
C GLN A 46 -13.77 3.19 -3.23
N LEU A 47 -13.84 2.55 -4.39
CA LEU A 47 -12.77 2.53 -5.38
C LEU A 47 -12.46 3.95 -5.89
N TYR A 48 -13.47 4.79 -6.07
CA TYR A 48 -13.28 6.20 -6.40
C TYR A 48 -12.57 6.96 -5.28
N SER A 49 -13.05 6.85 -4.03
CA SER A 49 -12.51 7.60 -2.89
C SER A 49 -11.08 7.18 -2.53
N ILE A 50 -10.82 5.87 -2.54
CA ILE A 50 -9.55 5.27 -2.16
C ILE A 50 -8.56 5.29 -3.33
N GLY A 51 -8.99 4.92 -4.53
CA GLY A 51 -8.14 4.82 -5.71
C GLY A 51 -7.97 6.16 -6.43
N VAL A 52 -9.05 6.68 -7.03
CA VAL A 52 -8.98 7.85 -7.93
C VAL A 52 -8.46 9.09 -7.20
N LEU A 53 -8.93 9.36 -5.99
CA LEU A 53 -8.44 10.53 -5.24
C LEU A 53 -6.98 10.37 -4.76
N SER A 54 -6.40 9.16 -4.79
CA SER A 54 -4.99 8.91 -4.51
C SER A 54 -4.11 8.97 -5.77
N LEU A 55 -4.71 9.04 -6.96
CA LEU A 55 -3.96 9.01 -8.23
C LEU A 55 -2.98 10.18 -8.35
N ALA A 56 -3.38 11.38 -7.92
CA ALA A 56 -2.57 12.59 -8.05
C ALA A 56 -1.23 12.48 -7.30
N ILE A 57 -1.25 12.02 -6.04
CA ILE A 57 -0.01 11.85 -5.27
C ILE A 57 0.87 10.75 -5.86
N ILE A 58 0.29 9.66 -6.36
CA ILE A 58 1.02 8.56 -6.98
C ILE A 58 1.72 8.98 -8.28
N VAL A 59 1.03 9.70 -9.16
CA VAL A 59 1.59 10.18 -10.43
C VAL A 59 2.72 11.18 -10.18
N VAL A 60 2.49 12.19 -9.32
CA VAL A 60 3.49 13.22 -9.04
C VAL A 60 4.71 12.63 -8.35
N SER A 61 4.52 11.77 -7.33
CA SER A 61 5.63 11.12 -6.64
C SER A 61 6.38 10.14 -7.55
N GLY A 62 5.67 9.35 -8.35
CA GLY A 62 6.29 8.42 -9.30
C GLY A 62 7.17 9.13 -10.31
N LEU A 63 6.70 10.25 -10.85
CA LEU A 63 7.45 11.07 -11.79
C LEU A 63 8.77 11.57 -11.18
N PHE A 64 8.71 12.22 -10.01
CA PHE A 64 9.90 12.77 -9.37
C PHE A 64 10.89 11.69 -8.92
N ILE A 65 10.40 10.57 -8.38
CA ILE A 65 11.25 9.45 -8.00
C ILE A 65 11.94 8.87 -9.24
N GLY A 66 11.22 8.72 -10.35
CA GLY A 66 11.78 8.30 -11.64
C GLY A 66 12.88 9.23 -12.15
N MET A 67 12.66 10.54 -12.11
CA MET A 67 13.66 11.55 -12.51
C MET A 67 14.93 11.46 -11.65
N VAL A 68 14.78 11.32 -10.32
CA VAL A 68 15.91 11.20 -9.39
C VAL A 68 16.70 9.92 -9.65
N LEU A 69 16.02 8.80 -9.88
CA LEU A 69 16.67 7.53 -10.23
C LEU A 69 17.39 7.60 -11.57
N GLY A 70 16.82 8.28 -12.57
CA GLY A 70 17.47 8.50 -13.86
C GLY A 70 18.76 9.30 -13.73
N LEU A 71 18.73 10.40 -12.97
CA LEU A 71 19.91 11.24 -12.74
C LEU A 71 21.00 10.49 -11.98
N GLN A 72 20.66 9.89 -10.84
CA GLN A 72 21.62 9.15 -10.01
C GLN A 72 22.16 7.93 -10.74
N GLY A 73 21.28 7.20 -11.41
CA GLY A 73 21.65 6.01 -12.14
C GLY A 73 22.61 6.30 -13.29
N TYR A 74 22.39 7.38 -14.04
CA TYR A 74 23.32 7.82 -15.07
C TYR A 74 24.70 8.17 -14.49
N THR A 75 24.76 8.95 -13.41
CA THR A 75 26.05 9.34 -12.81
C THR A 75 26.87 8.12 -12.38
N ILE A 76 26.23 7.10 -11.81
CA ILE A 76 26.91 5.87 -11.41
C ILE A 76 27.36 5.07 -12.63
N LEU A 77 26.50 4.91 -13.65
CA LEU A 77 26.80 4.06 -14.81
C LEU A 77 27.79 4.70 -15.79
N SER A 78 27.86 6.03 -15.85
CA SER A 78 28.83 6.77 -16.66
C SER A 78 30.26 6.52 -16.18
N ASP A 79 30.49 6.41 -14.87
CA ASP A 79 31.80 6.06 -14.28
C ASP A 79 32.32 4.68 -14.75
N TYR A 80 31.41 3.76 -15.08
CA TYR A 80 31.73 2.43 -15.61
C TYR A 80 31.60 2.32 -17.13
N GLY A 81 31.29 3.42 -17.84
CA GLY A 81 31.10 3.44 -19.29
C GLY A 81 29.86 2.67 -19.78
N SER A 82 28.87 2.44 -18.91
CA SER A 82 27.68 1.60 -19.20
C SER A 82 26.39 2.42 -19.20
N GLU A 83 26.40 3.62 -19.79
CA GLU A 83 25.25 4.54 -19.79
C GLU A 83 23.99 3.95 -20.45
N ALA A 84 24.15 3.03 -21.40
CA ALA A 84 23.04 2.33 -22.04
C ALA A 84 22.24 1.41 -21.08
N ALA A 85 22.81 1.05 -19.93
CA ALA A 85 22.17 0.22 -18.91
C ALA A 85 21.27 1.00 -17.93
N VAL A 86 21.15 2.32 -18.09
CA VAL A 86 20.33 3.14 -17.19
C VAL A 86 18.85 2.73 -17.25
N GLY A 87 18.31 2.44 -18.43
CA GLY A 87 16.91 2.05 -18.61
C GLY A 87 16.55 0.73 -17.91
N GLN A 88 17.40 -0.30 -18.03
CA GLN A 88 17.17 -1.57 -17.33
C GLN A 88 17.24 -1.39 -15.80
N MET A 89 18.15 -0.55 -15.29
CA MET A 89 18.28 -0.34 -13.85
C MET A 89 17.05 0.37 -13.28
N ILE A 90 16.56 1.42 -13.95
CA ILE A 90 15.34 2.13 -13.54
C ILE A 90 14.15 1.18 -13.53
N ALA A 91 13.94 0.43 -14.62
CA ALA A 91 12.80 -0.46 -14.76
C ALA A 91 12.79 -1.58 -13.70
N LEU A 92 13.92 -2.26 -13.50
CA LEU A 92 14.02 -3.34 -12.52
C LEU A 92 13.83 -2.82 -11.09
N THR A 93 14.42 -1.67 -10.75
CA THR A 93 14.30 -1.08 -9.41
C THR A 93 12.87 -0.65 -9.11
N LEU A 94 12.18 -0.04 -10.08
CA LEU A 94 10.79 0.39 -9.92
C LEU A 94 9.82 -0.80 -9.85
N VAL A 95 9.94 -1.76 -10.76
CA VAL A 95 8.97 -2.86 -10.87
C VAL A 95 9.10 -3.85 -9.70
N ARG A 96 10.32 -4.16 -9.25
CA ARG A 96 10.55 -5.19 -8.21
C ARG A 96 10.41 -4.67 -6.79
N GLU A 97 10.83 -3.44 -6.53
CA GLU A 97 11.00 -2.92 -5.17
C GLU A 97 10.23 -1.62 -4.95
N LEU A 98 10.69 -0.53 -5.56
CA LEU A 98 10.22 0.81 -5.19
C LEU A 98 8.76 1.05 -5.54
N GLY A 99 8.27 0.52 -6.66
CA GLY A 99 6.89 0.70 -7.11
C GLY A 99 5.88 0.19 -6.09
N PRO A 100 5.88 -1.12 -5.76
CA PRO A 100 4.98 -1.68 -4.76
C PRO A 100 5.14 -1.04 -3.37
N VAL A 101 6.38 -0.87 -2.90
CA VAL A 101 6.66 -0.40 -1.53
C VAL A 101 6.26 1.07 -1.36
N VAL A 102 6.73 1.97 -2.23
CA VAL A 102 6.44 3.40 -2.11
C VAL A 102 4.95 3.67 -2.31
N THR A 103 4.30 2.99 -3.26
CA THR A 103 2.86 3.10 -3.45
C THR A 103 2.09 2.71 -2.19
N ALA A 104 2.47 1.60 -1.53
CA ALA A 104 1.83 1.16 -0.30
C ALA A 104 2.02 2.14 0.87
N LEU A 105 3.21 2.75 1.00
CA LEU A 105 3.48 3.77 2.01
C LEU A 105 2.68 5.06 1.78
N LEU A 106 2.63 5.55 0.55
CA LEU A 106 1.83 6.72 0.17
C LEU A 106 0.32 6.44 0.35
N PHE A 107 -0.11 5.24 0.01
CA PHE A 107 -1.48 4.77 0.23
C PHE A 107 -1.84 4.76 1.71
N ALA A 108 -0.98 4.18 2.57
CA ALA A 108 -1.20 4.16 4.01
C ALA A 108 -1.32 5.57 4.60
N GLY A 109 -0.46 6.49 4.15
CA GLY A 109 -0.47 7.89 4.57
C GLY A 109 -1.74 8.63 4.17
N ARG A 110 -2.19 8.51 2.93
CA ARG A 110 -3.34 9.27 2.40
C ARG A 110 -4.66 8.53 2.56
N ALA A 111 -4.81 7.38 1.91
CA ALA A 111 -6.06 6.64 1.87
C ALA A 111 -6.30 5.86 3.17
N GLY A 112 -5.27 5.23 3.75
CA GLY A 112 -5.36 4.50 5.01
C GLY A 112 -5.79 5.41 6.17
N SER A 113 -5.16 6.58 6.29
CA SER A 113 -5.55 7.61 7.27
C SER A 113 -7.00 8.07 7.09
N ALA A 114 -7.42 8.33 5.84
CA ALA A 114 -8.79 8.76 5.54
C ALA A 114 -9.83 7.67 5.89
N LEU A 115 -9.54 6.40 5.60
CA LEU A 115 -10.41 5.27 5.96
C LEU A 115 -10.56 5.14 7.47
N THR A 116 -9.46 5.27 8.20
CA THR A 116 -9.45 5.19 9.67
C THR A 116 -10.30 6.31 10.27
N ALA A 117 -10.13 7.55 9.79
CA ALA A 117 -10.88 8.70 10.25
C ALA A 117 -12.37 8.61 9.91
N GLU A 118 -12.72 8.14 8.70
CA GLU A 118 -14.12 7.97 8.27
C GLU A 118 -14.84 6.95 9.17
N ILE A 119 -14.24 5.79 9.42
CA ILE A 119 -14.84 4.75 10.26
C ILE A 119 -14.92 5.21 11.72
N GLY A 120 -13.88 5.84 12.24
CA GLY A 120 -13.87 6.37 13.60
C GLY A 120 -14.92 7.47 13.82
N LEU A 121 -15.17 8.30 12.81
CA LEU A 121 -16.25 9.29 12.84
C LEU A 121 -17.63 8.62 12.82
N MET A 122 -17.84 7.60 11.99
CA MET A 122 -19.08 6.81 11.98
C MET A 122 -19.34 6.12 13.33
N LYS A 123 -18.27 5.67 14.01
CA LYS A 123 -18.36 5.10 15.35
C LYS A 123 -18.74 6.14 16.39
N THR A 124 -18.10 7.31 16.37
CA THR A 124 -18.34 8.39 17.35
C THR A 124 -19.72 9.03 17.19
N THR A 125 -20.28 9.01 15.99
CA THR A 125 -21.64 9.49 15.69
C THR A 125 -22.70 8.39 15.85
N GLU A 126 -22.35 7.24 16.43
CA GLU A 126 -23.24 6.08 16.67
C GLU A 126 -23.90 5.52 15.39
N GLN A 127 -23.36 5.84 14.21
CA GLN A 127 -23.89 5.33 12.94
C GLN A 127 -23.72 3.82 12.84
N LEU A 128 -22.59 3.27 13.31
CA LEU A 128 -22.36 1.81 13.31
C LEU A 128 -23.37 1.09 14.22
N SER A 129 -23.57 1.58 15.45
CA SER A 129 -24.52 1.04 16.42
C SER A 129 -25.97 1.13 15.91
N SER A 130 -26.33 2.24 15.25
CA SER A 130 -27.67 2.39 14.67
C SER A 130 -27.95 1.37 13.55
N MET A 131 -26.93 0.99 12.78
CA MET A 131 -27.06 -0.05 11.75
C MET A 131 -27.32 -1.43 12.36
N GLU A 132 -26.63 -1.76 13.46
CA GLU A 132 -26.85 -3.02 14.18
C GLU A 132 -28.29 -3.10 14.72
N MET A 133 -28.82 -2.00 15.25
CA MET A 133 -30.22 -1.92 15.72
C MET A 133 -31.24 -2.08 14.59
N MET A 134 -30.89 -1.69 13.36
CA MET A 134 -31.72 -1.91 12.16
C MET A 134 -31.60 -3.34 11.59
N GLY A 135 -30.85 -4.24 12.25
CA GLY A 135 -30.59 -5.60 11.77
C GLY A 135 -29.62 -5.66 10.60
N VAL A 136 -28.81 -4.62 10.39
CA VAL A 136 -27.84 -4.53 9.30
C VAL A 136 -26.43 -4.62 9.87
N ASP A 137 -25.71 -5.69 9.54
CA ASP A 137 -24.32 -5.89 9.97
C ASP A 137 -23.37 -4.80 9.40
N PRO A 138 -22.79 -3.93 10.24
CA PRO A 138 -21.90 -2.86 9.79
C PRO A 138 -20.56 -3.40 9.25
N LEU A 139 -20.10 -4.57 9.71
CA LEU A 139 -18.87 -5.20 9.22
C LEU A 139 -18.99 -5.52 7.73
N ARG A 140 -20.16 -5.99 7.31
CA ARG A 140 -20.43 -6.38 5.92
C ARG A 140 -20.74 -5.19 5.03
N ARG A 141 -21.45 -4.20 5.56
CA ARG A 141 -21.96 -3.08 4.76
C ARG A 141 -20.97 -1.91 4.65
N VAL A 142 -20.18 -1.66 5.69
CA VAL A 142 -19.25 -0.52 5.75
C VAL A 142 -17.82 -1.00 5.54
N ILE A 143 -17.39 -2.02 6.27
CA ILE A 143 -16.00 -2.44 6.35
C ILE A 143 -15.57 -3.27 5.12
N ALA A 144 -16.33 -4.29 4.75
CA ALA A 144 -15.95 -5.19 3.65
C ALA A 144 -15.70 -4.47 2.31
N PRO A 145 -16.58 -3.55 1.83
CA PRO A 145 -16.33 -2.85 0.56
C PRO A 145 -15.07 -1.98 0.59
N ARG A 146 -14.71 -1.41 1.74
CA ARG A 146 -13.50 -0.60 1.92
C ARG A 146 -12.24 -1.47 1.87
N LEU A 147 -12.28 -2.64 2.51
CA LEU A 147 -11.17 -3.59 2.47
C LEU A 147 -10.91 -4.11 1.04
N TRP A 148 -11.96 -4.51 0.33
CA TRP A 148 -11.85 -4.95 -1.08
C TRP A 148 -11.43 -3.84 -2.02
N ALA A 149 -11.91 -2.62 -1.82
CA ALA A 149 -11.51 -1.48 -2.64
C ALA A 149 -10.01 -1.17 -2.50
N GLY A 150 -9.44 -1.24 -1.28
CA GLY A 150 -7.99 -1.08 -1.10
C GLY A 150 -7.17 -2.23 -1.67
N PHE A 151 -7.65 -3.48 -1.54
CA PHE A 151 -7.05 -4.66 -2.17
C PHE A 151 -6.91 -4.54 -3.69
N ILE A 152 -7.92 -3.97 -4.36
CA ILE A 152 -7.94 -3.79 -5.82
C ILE A 152 -7.17 -2.52 -6.23
N ALA A 153 -7.31 -1.43 -5.46
CA ALA A 153 -6.76 -0.14 -5.84
C ALA A 153 -5.22 -0.09 -5.77
N VAL A 154 -4.60 -0.70 -4.76
CA VAL A 154 -3.14 -0.60 -4.56
C VAL A 154 -2.33 -1.21 -5.72
N PRO A 155 -2.65 -2.42 -6.23
CA PRO A 155 -1.95 -2.96 -7.40
C PRO A 155 -2.07 -2.09 -8.65
N VAL A 156 -3.25 -1.53 -8.89
CA VAL A 156 -3.49 -0.63 -10.02
C VAL A 156 -2.68 0.66 -9.87
N LEU A 157 -2.64 1.24 -8.66
CA LEU A 157 -1.84 2.42 -8.38
C LEU A 157 -0.34 2.12 -8.50
N ALA A 158 0.13 0.94 -8.10
CA ALA A 158 1.55 0.56 -8.21
C ALA A 158 1.99 0.38 -9.66
N ALA A 159 1.11 -0.15 -10.51
CA ALA A 159 1.35 -0.22 -11.94
C ALA A 159 1.46 1.19 -12.56
N VAL A 160 0.55 2.09 -12.22
CA VAL A 160 0.61 3.50 -12.66
C VAL A 160 1.89 4.18 -12.19
N PHE A 161 2.26 3.99 -10.91
CA PHE A 161 3.49 4.53 -10.34
C PHE A 161 4.72 4.08 -11.15
N SER A 162 4.80 2.79 -11.48
CA SER A 162 5.93 2.22 -12.19
C SER A 162 6.03 2.76 -13.62
N VAL A 163 4.90 2.87 -14.33
CA VAL A 163 4.85 3.43 -15.69
C VAL A 163 5.31 4.89 -15.69
N VAL A 164 4.75 5.72 -14.80
CA VAL A 164 5.10 7.14 -14.70
C VAL A 164 6.55 7.33 -14.23
N GLY A 165 7.04 6.46 -13.35
CA GLY A 165 8.44 6.47 -12.93
C GLY A 165 9.41 6.14 -14.07
N ILE A 166 9.09 5.16 -14.92
CA ILE A 166 9.91 4.86 -16.11
C ILE A 166 9.92 6.05 -17.07
N TRP A 167 8.77 6.70 -17.28
CA TRP A 167 8.68 7.92 -18.08
C TRP A 167 9.52 9.07 -17.51
N GLY A 168 9.46 9.30 -16.19
CA GLY A 168 10.30 10.31 -15.53
C GLY A 168 11.79 10.01 -15.66
N GLY A 169 12.17 8.73 -15.57
CA GLY A 169 13.54 8.29 -15.78
C GLY A 169 14.02 8.45 -17.24
N MET A 170 13.15 8.18 -18.22
CA MET A 170 13.43 8.42 -19.63
C MET A 170 13.64 9.90 -19.94
N LEU A 171 12.81 10.79 -19.39
CA LEU A 171 12.92 12.24 -19.60
C LEU A 171 14.31 12.75 -19.19
N VAL A 172 14.83 12.28 -18.06
CA VAL A 172 16.17 12.68 -17.62
C VAL A 172 17.27 11.92 -18.37
N GLY A 173 17.15 10.60 -18.52
CA GLY A 173 18.20 9.78 -19.14
C GLY A 173 18.41 10.07 -20.63
N VAL A 174 17.32 10.15 -21.39
CA VAL A 174 17.35 10.35 -22.85
C VAL A 174 17.38 11.84 -23.19
N GLU A 175 16.41 12.63 -22.72
CA GLU A 175 16.28 14.02 -23.18
C GLU A 175 17.30 14.97 -22.57
N TRP A 176 17.67 14.79 -21.29
CA TRP A 176 18.64 15.67 -20.63
C TRP A 176 20.09 15.20 -20.76
N LEU A 177 20.33 13.91 -20.55
CA LEU A 177 21.69 13.35 -20.47
C LEU A 177 22.16 12.74 -21.80
N GLY A 178 21.27 12.61 -22.80
CA GLY A 178 21.65 12.25 -24.17
C GLY A 178 21.90 10.75 -24.40
N VAL A 179 21.38 9.87 -23.54
CA VAL A 179 21.45 8.41 -23.78
C VAL A 179 20.64 8.05 -25.04
N PHE A 180 21.19 7.18 -25.88
CA PHE A 180 20.51 6.77 -27.11
C PHE A 180 19.19 6.02 -26.79
N GLU A 181 18.06 6.57 -27.24
CA GLU A 181 16.71 6.06 -26.94
C GLU A 181 16.53 4.58 -27.31
N GLY A 182 17.05 4.17 -28.48
CA GLY A 182 16.94 2.77 -28.92
C GLY A 182 17.65 1.79 -27.97
N SER A 183 18.76 2.22 -27.37
CA SER A 183 19.49 1.40 -26.39
C SER A 183 18.77 1.36 -25.04
N PHE A 184 18.13 2.46 -24.65
CA PHE A 184 17.34 2.55 -23.41
C PHE A 184 16.17 1.55 -23.43
N TRP A 185 15.35 1.58 -24.48
CA TRP A 185 14.21 0.68 -24.63
C TRP A 185 14.64 -0.76 -24.93
N GLY A 186 15.66 -0.96 -25.77
CA GLY A 186 16.17 -2.28 -26.13
C GLY A 186 16.71 -3.05 -24.92
N ASN A 187 17.57 -2.42 -24.11
CA ASN A 187 18.13 -3.05 -22.91
C ASN A 187 17.06 -3.30 -21.83
N MET A 188 16.11 -2.37 -21.68
CA MET A 188 15.00 -2.57 -20.76
C MET A 188 14.14 -3.78 -21.16
N GLN A 189 13.77 -3.92 -22.44
CA GLN A 189 12.98 -5.05 -22.92
C GLN A 189 13.73 -6.38 -22.82
N ALA A 190 15.06 -6.37 -23.01
CA ALA A 190 15.88 -7.57 -22.89
C ALA A 190 16.02 -8.06 -21.44
N SER A 191 16.08 -7.13 -20.48
CA SER A 191 16.35 -7.45 -19.07
C SER A 191 15.09 -7.63 -18.22
N VAL A 192 13.96 -7.03 -18.60
CA VAL A 192 12.70 -7.11 -17.84
C VAL A 192 11.87 -8.30 -18.32
N SER A 193 11.64 -9.25 -17.43
CA SER A 193 10.77 -10.41 -17.68
C SER A 193 9.40 -10.21 -17.05
N PHE A 194 8.34 -10.50 -17.83
CA PHE A 194 6.96 -10.37 -17.37
C PHE A 194 6.67 -11.26 -16.15
N THR A 195 7.19 -12.49 -16.14
CA THR A 195 6.87 -13.47 -15.11
C THR A 195 7.68 -13.26 -13.83
N SER A 196 8.96 -12.92 -13.92
CA SER A 196 9.82 -12.78 -12.75
C SER A 196 9.81 -11.39 -12.14
N ASP A 197 9.48 -10.35 -12.93
CA ASP A 197 9.61 -8.97 -12.46
C ASP A 197 8.24 -8.35 -12.26
N VAL A 198 7.45 -8.29 -13.34
CA VAL A 198 6.14 -7.63 -13.33
C VAL A 198 5.15 -8.38 -12.45
N LEU A 199 5.01 -9.69 -12.64
CA LEU A 199 4.07 -10.50 -11.86
C LEU A 199 4.45 -10.51 -10.37
N ASN A 200 5.74 -10.60 -10.06
CA ASN A 200 6.23 -10.56 -8.69
C ASN A 200 5.96 -9.20 -8.02
N GLY A 201 6.18 -8.09 -8.74
CA GLY A 201 5.80 -6.75 -8.25
C GLY A 201 4.30 -6.61 -8.01
N VAL A 202 3.46 -7.18 -8.90
CA VAL A 202 2.00 -7.20 -8.71
C VAL A 202 1.62 -8.01 -7.48
N ILE A 203 2.17 -9.21 -7.29
CA ILE A 203 1.92 -10.06 -6.11
C ILE A 203 2.27 -9.29 -4.82
N LYS A 204 3.45 -8.66 -4.75
CA LYS A 204 3.82 -7.79 -3.62
C LYS A 204 2.78 -6.70 -3.36
N SER A 205 2.38 -5.97 -4.40
CA SER A 205 1.41 -4.88 -4.28
C SER A 205 0.03 -5.35 -3.79
N VAL A 206 -0.39 -6.56 -4.16
CA VAL A 206 -1.64 -7.18 -3.68
C VAL A 206 -1.56 -7.46 -2.18
N VAL A 207 -0.45 -8.06 -1.73
CA VAL A 207 -0.22 -8.35 -0.31
C VAL A 207 -0.18 -7.05 0.51
N PHE A 208 0.53 -6.03 0.04
CA PHE A 208 0.58 -4.73 0.71
C PHE A 208 -0.78 -4.03 0.74
N GLY A 209 -1.52 -4.07 -0.36
CA GLY A 209 -2.87 -3.53 -0.45
C GLY A 209 -3.82 -4.17 0.58
N PHE A 210 -3.74 -5.49 0.73
CA PHE A 210 -4.49 -6.23 1.74
C PHE A 210 -4.14 -5.78 3.17
N VAL A 211 -2.84 -5.78 3.50
CA VAL A 211 -2.35 -5.52 4.85
C VAL A 211 -2.62 -4.07 5.27
N CYS A 212 -2.31 -3.09 4.41
CA CYS A 212 -2.59 -1.67 4.70
C CYS A 212 -4.09 -1.42 4.89
N SER A 213 -4.93 -2.03 4.05
CA SER A 213 -6.39 -1.86 4.16
C SER A 213 -6.95 -2.53 5.42
N TRP A 214 -6.43 -3.71 5.78
CA TRP A 214 -6.82 -4.39 7.01
C TRP A 214 -6.46 -3.56 8.25
N ILE A 215 -5.23 -3.06 8.33
CA ILE A 215 -4.78 -2.22 9.45
C ILE A 215 -5.64 -0.96 9.56
N ALA A 216 -5.85 -0.23 8.45
CA ALA A 216 -6.64 1.00 8.45
C ALA A 216 -8.07 0.78 8.94
N VAL A 217 -8.73 -0.26 8.44
CA VAL A 217 -10.12 -0.53 8.78
C VAL A 217 -10.26 -1.03 10.22
N TYR A 218 -9.32 -1.87 10.69
CA TYR A 218 -9.31 -2.32 12.09
C TYR A 218 -9.08 -1.16 13.07
N GLN A 219 -8.13 -0.28 12.79
CA GLN A 219 -7.82 0.84 13.68
C GLN A 219 -8.97 1.86 13.75
N GLY A 220 -9.71 2.05 12.66
CA GLY A 220 -10.92 2.88 12.66
C GLY A 220 -12.05 2.23 13.47
N TYR A 221 -12.18 0.91 13.41
CA TYR A 221 -13.22 0.17 14.13
C TYR A 221 -12.93 0.03 15.63
N ASP A 222 -11.68 -0.22 16.04
CA ASP A 222 -11.28 -0.38 17.46
C ASP A 222 -10.97 0.97 18.14
N CYS A 223 -11.14 2.10 17.45
CA CYS A 223 -10.81 3.41 18.02
C CYS A 223 -11.70 3.77 19.23
N VAL A 224 -11.15 4.54 20.16
CA VAL A 224 -11.95 5.18 21.23
C VAL A 224 -12.82 6.26 20.57
N PRO A 225 -14.13 6.34 20.87
CA PRO A 225 -15.07 7.26 20.22
C PRO A 225 -14.91 8.69 20.77
N THR A 226 -13.71 9.26 20.62
CA THR A 226 -13.36 10.63 20.97
C THR A 226 -12.55 11.25 19.83
N SER A 227 -12.61 12.57 19.68
CA SER A 227 -11.86 13.29 18.64
C SER A 227 -10.35 13.02 18.71
N GLU A 228 -9.80 12.99 19.93
CA GLU A 228 -8.40 12.63 20.17
C GLU A 228 -8.11 11.15 19.85
N GLY A 229 -9.04 10.25 20.19
CA GLY A 229 -8.96 8.83 19.86
C GLY A 229 -8.88 8.55 18.36
N ILE A 230 -9.67 9.28 17.55
CA ILE A 230 -9.65 9.19 16.08
C ILE A 230 -8.30 9.64 15.54
N SER A 231 -7.79 10.78 16.03
CA SER A 231 -6.50 11.33 15.59
C SER A 231 -5.36 10.37 15.95
N SER A 232 -5.37 9.80 17.16
CA SER A 232 -4.40 8.79 17.60
C SER A 232 -4.47 7.52 16.74
N ALA A 233 -5.66 7.00 16.45
CA ALA A 233 -5.86 5.82 15.60
C ALA A 233 -5.35 6.04 14.17
N THR A 234 -5.57 7.24 13.64
CA THR A 234 -5.07 7.65 12.31
C THR A 234 -3.54 7.60 12.25
N THR A 235 -2.86 8.17 13.24
CA THR A 235 -1.39 8.11 13.33
C THR A 235 -0.88 6.68 13.50
N LYS A 236 -1.53 5.87 14.36
CA LYS A 236 -1.17 4.46 14.55
C LYS A 236 -1.31 3.65 13.26
N THR A 237 -2.31 3.95 12.44
CA THR A 237 -2.52 3.28 11.15
C THR A 237 -1.33 3.47 10.22
N VAL A 238 -0.82 4.71 10.10
CA VAL A 238 0.34 4.99 9.26
C VAL A 238 1.57 4.27 9.78
N VAL A 239 1.83 4.32 11.09
CA VAL A 239 3.01 3.66 11.69
C VAL A 239 2.95 2.15 11.52
N TYR A 240 1.83 1.51 11.85
CA TYR A 240 1.69 0.06 11.76
C TYR A 240 1.68 -0.44 10.32
N SER A 241 1.05 0.30 9.40
CA SER A 241 1.08 -0.05 7.98
C SER A 241 2.48 0.07 7.40
N SER A 242 3.22 1.14 7.72
CA SER A 242 4.59 1.32 7.25
C SER A 242 5.53 0.22 7.76
N LEU A 243 5.45 -0.12 9.06
CA LEU A 243 6.24 -1.22 9.63
C LEU A 243 5.88 -2.57 9.01
N ALA A 244 4.59 -2.82 8.79
CA ALA A 244 4.13 -4.06 8.17
C ALA A 244 4.57 -4.17 6.71
N VAL A 245 4.48 -3.09 5.93
CA VAL A 245 4.95 -3.06 4.53
C VAL A 245 6.44 -3.32 4.46
N LEU A 246 7.26 -2.60 5.23
CA LEU A 246 8.72 -2.79 5.22
C LEU A 246 9.14 -4.18 5.71
N GLY A 247 8.48 -4.69 6.75
CA GLY A 247 8.76 -6.04 7.27
C GLY A 247 8.36 -7.14 6.28
N LEU A 248 7.20 -7.01 5.64
CA LEU A 248 6.75 -7.96 4.63
C LEU A 248 7.55 -7.86 3.34
N ASP A 249 8.01 -6.67 2.97
CA ASP A 249 8.87 -6.48 1.79
C ASP A 249 10.15 -7.30 1.92
N PHE A 250 10.84 -7.22 3.06
CA PHE A 250 12.03 -8.05 3.31
C PHE A 250 11.75 -9.55 3.15
N VAL A 251 10.66 -10.04 3.75
CA VAL A 251 10.28 -11.47 3.70
C VAL A 251 9.92 -11.89 2.27
N LEU A 252 9.12 -11.09 1.56
CA LEU A 252 8.70 -11.41 0.20
C LEU A 252 9.88 -11.33 -0.77
N THR A 253 10.77 -10.34 -0.64
CA THR A 253 11.99 -10.25 -1.44
C THR A 253 12.86 -11.49 -1.24
N ALA A 254 13.05 -11.93 0.00
CA ALA A 254 13.83 -13.13 0.29
C ALA A 254 13.20 -14.41 -0.29
N VAL A 255 11.88 -14.53 -0.31
CA VAL A 255 11.17 -15.71 -0.86
C VAL A 255 11.12 -15.69 -2.39
N MET A 256 10.99 -14.51 -3.01
CA MET A 256 10.74 -14.38 -4.44
C MET A 256 12.03 -14.23 -5.26
N PHE A 257 13.09 -13.67 -4.66
CA PHE A 257 14.37 -13.41 -5.31
C PHE A 257 15.56 -14.05 -4.58
N GLY A 258 15.35 -14.72 -3.45
CA GLY A 258 16.40 -15.49 -2.79
C GLY A 258 16.63 -16.81 -3.51
N ASP A 259 17.86 -17.04 -3.97
CA ASP A 259 18.33 -18.33 -4.48
C ASP A 259 18.65 -19.28 -3.30
N PHE A 260 17.64 -19.68 -2.54
CA PHE A 260 17.74 -20.73 -1.52
C PHE A 260 17.03 -22.00 -1.97
#